data_AF-A0A453LRM7-F1
#
_entry.id   AF-A0A453LRM7-F1
#
_cell.length_a   1.000
_cell.length_b   1.000
_cell.length_c   1.000
_cell.angle_alpha   90.00
_cell.angle_beta   90.00
_cell.angle_gamma   90.00
#
_symmetry.space_group_name_H-M   'P 1'
#
loop_
_entity.id
_entity.type
_entity.pdbx_description
1 polymer ?
#
loop_
_entity_poly.entity_id
_entity_poly.type
_entity_poly.pdbx_seq_one_letter_code
_entity_poly.pdbx_strand_id
1 'polypeptide(L)'
;INRLLLEDGTGTTTNTVTNSNSSAYRSVVDEFRAFLSDSKDVLDEATTMILLESYGRVDELVYFAGLKEQYEIVVHHYIQQGEARKALEVLQRHNVPVDLVYKFAPDLIMLDAYETVESWMMARNKLNPGKLIPAMMRYVSEPHA
;
A
#
# COMPACT_ATOMS: atom_id res chain seq x y z
N ILE A 1 3.76 28.38 10.80
CA ILE A 1 3.33 29.64 10.14
C ILE A 1 2.72 29.23 8.81
N ASN A 2 1.45 28.81 8.75
CA ASN A 2 0.30 29.68 8.62
C ASN A 2 -0.95 29.04 9.27
N ARG A 3 -1.45 29.68 10.33
CA ARG A 3 -2.82 29.52 10.82
C ARG A 3 -3.35 30.93 11.01
N LEU A 4 -3.76 31.56 9.92
CA LEU A 4 -4.57 32.76 9.98
C LEU A 4 -5.26 32.93 8.63
N LEU A 5 -6.59 32.79 8.66
CA LEU A 5 -7.60 33.55 7.91
C LEU A 5 -8.93 32.82 8.09
N LEU A 6 -9.56 33.07 9.24
CA LEU A 6 -11.01 32.98 9.39
C LEU A 6 -11.54 34.41 9.44
N GLU A 7 -12.54 34.69 8.59
CA GLU A 7 -13.60 35.71 8.67
C GLU A 7 -13.95 36.13 7.22
N ASP A 8 -15.18 36.40 6.80
CA ASP A 8 -16.56 36.01 7.12
C ASP A 8 -17.38 36.56 5.92
N GLY A 9 -18.53 35.98 5.55
CA GLY A 9 -19.45 36.63 4.59
C GLY A 9 -20.02 35.80 3.44
N THR A 10 -21.16 35.15 3.75
CA THR A 10 -22.40 35.05 2.93
C THR A 10 -22.37 34.58 1.47
N GLY A 11 -23.07 33.46 1.22
CA GLY A 11 -24.06 33.38 0.13
C GLY A 11 -23.73 32.52 -1.10
N THR A 12 -24.18 31.25 -1.07
CA THR A 12 -24.68 30.51 -2.25
C THR A 12 -23.70 30.29 -3.42
N THR A 13 -22.64 29.49 -3.23
CA THR A 13 -21.95 28.80 -4.35
C THR A 13 -21.17 27.54 -3.91
N THR A 14 -21.74 26.71 -3.04
CA THR A 14 -20.95 25.66 -2.35
C THR A 14 -20.79 24.33 -3.08
N ASN A 15 -21.36 24.14 -4.28
CA ASN A 15 -21.31 22.84 -4.98
C ASN A 15 -20.38 22.80 -6.23
N THR A 16 -19.84 23.93 -6.70
CA THR A 16 -18.97 23.97 -7.90
C THR A 16 -17.49 24.21 -7.56
N VAL A 17 -17.20 24.94 -6.48
CA VAL A 17 -15.83 25.33 -6.10
C VAL A 17 -15.05 24.16 -5.46
N THR A 18 -15.74 23.27 -4.74
CA THR A 18 -15.14 22.08 -4.10
C THR A 18 -14.66 21.05 -5.12
N ASN A 19 -15.39 20.87 -6.23
CA ASN A 19 -15.02 19.92 -7.29
C ASN A 19 -13.80 20.38 -8.11
N SER A 20 -13.67 21.68 -8.40
CA SER A 20 -12.50 22.20 -9.13
C SER A 20 -11.20 22.10 -8.31
N ASN A 21 -11.26 22.33 -7.00
CA ASN A 21 -10.08 22.17 -6.14
C ASN A 21 -9.66 20.70 -6.02
N SER A 22 -10.61 19.77 -6.02
CA SER A 22 -10.33 18.33 -6.02
C SER A 22 -9.70 17.84 -7.32
N SER A 23 -10.19 18.31 -8.48
CA SER A 23 -9.62 17.95 -9.78
C SER A 23 -8.23 18.55 -9.99
N ALA A 24 -8.01 19.80 -9.61
CA ALA A 24 -6.71 20.45 -9.66
C ALA A 24 -5.70 19.73 -8.74
N TYR A 25 -6.09 19.40 -7.51
CA TYR A 25 -5.25 18.64 -6.59
C TYR A 25 -4.90 17.26 -7.16
N ARG A 26 -5.87 16.54 -7.73
CA ARG A 26 -5.64 15.23 -8.37
C ARG A 26 -4.61 15.35 -9.49
N SER A 27 -4.75 16.37 -10.34
CA SER A 27 -3.80 16.61 -11.43
C SER A 27 -2.37 16.85 -10.93
N VAL A 28 -2.20 17.58 -9.82
CA VAL A 28 -0.89 17.80 -9.20
C VAL A 28 -0.34 16.50 -8.61
N VAL A 29 -1.18 15.66 -7.98
CA VAL A 29 -0.76 14.34 -7.49
C VAL A 29 -0.33 13.43 -8.64
N ASP A 30 -1.06 13.44 -9.75
CA ASP A 30 -0.74 12.64 -10.93
C ASP A 30 0.56 13.11 -11.60
N GLU A 31 0.76 14.43 -11.72
CA GLU A 31 2.03 15.02 -12.18
C GLU A 31 3.20 14.62 -11.27
N PHE A 32 2.99 14.64 -9.95
CA PHE A 32 4.02 14.24 -9.01
C PHE A 32 4.36 12.74 -9.12
N ARG A 33 3.35 11.87 -9.33
CA ARG A 33 3.59 10.45 -9.60
C ARG A 33 4.33 10.22 -10.92
N ALA A 34 3.99 10.97 -11.96
CA ALA A 34 4.73 10.94 -13.22
C ALA A 34 6.21 11.31 -13.00
N PHE A 35 6.47 12.40 -12.28
CA PHE A 35 7.84 12.80 -11.91
C PHE A 35 8.60 11.70 -11.16
N LEU A 36 7.97 11.07 -10.16
CA LEU A 36 8.58 9.97 -9.40
C LEU A 36 8.92 8.76 -10.29
N SER A 37 8.04 8.43 -11.24
CA SER A 37 8.27 7.37 -12.22
C SER A 37 9.41 7.69 -13.17
N ASP A 38 9.40 8.89 -13.74
CA ASP A 38 10.39 9.34 -14.73
C ASP A 38 11.78 9.50 -14.12
N SER A 39 11.85 9.84 -12.83
CA SER A 39 13.09 10.14 -12.11
C SER A 39 13.56 9.01 -11.17
N LYS A 40 12.90 7.85 -11.16
CA LYS A 40 13.15 6.77 -10.17
C LYS A 40 14.61 6.25 -10.12
N ASP A 41 15.32 6.37 -11.24
CA ASP A 41 16.70 5.87 -11.38
C ASP A 41 17.75 6.90 -10.94
N VAL A 42 17.38 8.19 -10.88
CA VAL A 42 18.26 9.28 -10.45
C VAL A 42 17.99 9.75 -9.01
N LEU A 43 16.79 9.47 -8.50
CA LEU A 43 16.43 9.78 -7.11
C LEU A 43 17.12 8.81 -6.14
N ASP A 44 17.74 9.38 -5.10
CA ASP A 44 18.24 8.58 -3.98
C ASP A 44 17.06 7.98 -3.21
N GLU A 45 17.00 6.65 -3.20
CA GLU A 45 15.85 5.91 -2.70
C GLU A 45 15.57 6.20 -1.22
N ALA A 46 16.60 6.15 -0.38
CA ALA A 46 16.47 6.35 1.06
C ALA A 46 15.95 7.76 1.38
N THR A 47 16.56 8.78 0.75
CA THR A 47 16.17 10.17 0.96
C THR A 47 14.74 10.43 0.47
N THR A 48 14.38 9.93 -0.72
CA THR A 48 13.04 10.12 -1.27
C THR A 48 11.97 9.46 -0.39
N MET A 49 12.20 8.24 0.12
CA MET A 49 11.26 7.59 1.03
C MET A 49 11.08 8.35 2.35
N ILE A 50 12.17 8.78 2.98
CA ILE A 50 12.13 9.57 4.23
C ILE A 50 11.35 10.87 4.04
N LEU A 51 11.55 11.56 2.90
CA LEU A 51 10.81 12.78 2.60
C LEU A 51 9.32 12.50 2.42
N LEU A 52 8.95 11.50 1.63
CA LEU A 52 7.54 11.14 1.43
C LEU A 52 6.84 10.79 2.75
N GLU A 53 7.52 10.02 3.60
CA GLU A 53 7.04 9.66 4.94
C GLU A 53 6.86 10.89 5.84
N SER A 54 7.87 11.76 5.89
CA SER A 54 7.88 12.96 6.75
C SER A 54 6.75 13.95 6.41
N TYR A 55 6.35 14.01 5.14
CA TYR A 55 5.23 14.85 4.70
C TYR A 55 3.87 14.14 4.71
N GLY A 56 3.81 12.89 5.22
CA GLY A 56 2.57 12.12 5.31
C GLY A 56 2.01 11.70 3.95
N ARG A 57 2.85 11.66 2.90
CA ARG A 57 2.45 11.26 1.54
C ARG A 57 2.54 9.76 1.36
N VAL A 58 1.77 9.03 2.18
CA VAL A 58 1.82 7.56 2.25
C VAL A 58 1.48 6.91 0.91
N ASP A 59 0.49 7.43 0.19
CA ASP A 59 0.10 6.88 -1.12
C ASP A 59 1.24 7.00 -2.15
N GLU A 60 1.94 8.13 -2.16
CA GLU A 60 3.10 8.34 -3.03
C GLU A 60 4.33 7.56 -2.57
N LEU A 61 4.50 7.38 -1.26
CA LEU A 61 5.54 6.50 -0.70
C LEU A 61 5.36 5.07 -1.19
N VAL A 62 4.14 4.54 -1.09
CA VAL A 62 3.80 3.18 -1.55
C VAL A 62 3.96 3.06 -3.06
N TYR A 63 3.55 4.09 -3.80
CA TYR A 63 3.76 4.16 -5.25
C TYR A 63 5.26 4.10 -5.60
N PHE A 64 6.09 4.93 -4.95
CA PHE A 64 7.54 4.96 -5.17
C PHE A 64 8.23 3.66 -4.74
N ALA A 65 7.83 3.08 -3.61
CA ALA A 65 8.30 1.76 -3.18
C ALA A 65 8.00 0.68 -4.23
N GLY A 66 6.82 0.73 -4.85
CA GLY A 66 6.48 -0.16 -5.97
C GLY A 66 7.39 0.02 -7.19
N LEU A 67 7.76 1.25 -7.52
CA LEU A 67 8.70 1.55 -8.62
C LEU A 67 10.13 1.07 -8.35
N LYS A 68 10.54 1.07 -7.08
CA LYS A 68 11.86 0.63 -6.60
C LYS A 68 11.89 -0.85 -6.19
N GLU A 69 10.80 -1.59 -6.44
CA GLU A 69 10.68 -3.01 -6.12
C GLU A 69 10.78 -3.32 -4.61
N GLN A 70 10.49 -2.33 -3.76
CA GLN A 70 10.40 -2.48 -2.31
C GLN A 70 9.04 -3.07 -1.90
N TYR A 71 8.83 -4.33 -2.28
CA TYR A 71 7.53 -5.01 -2.12
C TYR A 71 7.10 -5.18 -0.67
N GLU A 72 8.06 -5.26 0.27
CA GLU A 72 7.74 -5.37 1.70
C GLU A 72 6.89 -4.19 2.17
N ILE A 73 7.27 -2.97 1.78
CA ILE A 73 6.55 -1.73 2.13
C ILE A 73 5.15 -1.75 1.52
N VAL A 74 5.04 -2.13 0.24
CA VAL A 74 3.78 -2.16 -0.50
C VAL A 74 2.79 -3.17 0.11
N VAL A 75 3.26 -4.38 0.40
CA VAL A 75 2.44 -5.45 0.99
C VAL A 75 2.00 -5.08 2.40
N HIS A 76 2.92 -4.59 3.23
CA HIS A 76 2.60 -4.14 4.58
C HIS A 76 1.53 -3.04 4.57
N HIS A 77 1.63 -2.07 3.66
CA HIS A 77 0.61 -1.05 3.52
C HIS A 77 -0.76 -1.62 3.18
N TYR A 78 -0.87 -2.53 2.20
CA TYR A 78 -2.16 -3.12 1.85
C TYR A 78 -2.76 -3.95 2.99
N ILE A 79 -1.93 -4.69 3.75
CA ILE A 79 -2.39 -5.42 4.94
C ILE A 79 -2.94 -4.43 5.99
N GLN A 80 -2.26 -3.31 6.23
CA GLN A 80 -2.74 -2.28 7.17
C GLN A 80 -4.05 -1.63 6.74
N GLN A 81 -4.32 -1.53 5.43
CA GLN A 81 -5.61 -1.06 4.91
C GLN A 81 -6.71 -2.13 4.91
N GLY A 82 -6.41 -3.36 5.34
CA GLY A 82 -7.34 -4.49 5.28
C GLY A 82 -7.56 -5.03 3.86
N GLU A 83 -6.67 -4.70 2.92
CA GLU A 83 -6.79 -5.00 1.50
C GLU A 83 -6.02 -6.28 1.14
N ALA A 84 -6.45 -7.42 1.69
CA ALA A 84 -5.78 -8.72 1.51
C ALA A 84 -5.55 -9.06 0.04
N ARG A 85 -6.56 -8.84 -0.81
CA ARG A 85 -6.47 -9.15 -2.24
C ARG A 85 -5.35 -8.39 -2.93
N LYS A 86 -5.23 -7.08 -2.69
CA LYS A 86 -4.16 -6.24 -3.28
C LYS A 86 -2.78 -6.68 -2.79
N ALA A 87 -2.66 -7.03 -1.51
CA ALA A 87 -1.43 -7.56 -0.95
C ALA A 87 -1.01 -8.88 -1.63
N LEU A 88 -1.96 -9.81 -1.81
CA LEU A 88 -1.73 -11.08 -2.50
C LEU A 88 -1.39 -10.89 -3.99
N GLU A 89 -2.05 -9.96 -4.68
CA GLU A 89 -1.74 -9.58 -6.06
C GLU A 89 -0.28 -9.09 -6.21
N VAL A 90 0.25 -8.35 -5.22
CA VAL A 90 1.66 -7.98 -5.20
C VAL A 90 2.53 -9.21 -4.98
N LEU A 91 2.25 -10.03 -3.97
CA LEU A 91 3.04 -11.22 -3.62
C LEU A 91 3.10 -12.29 -4.72
N GLN A 92 2.11 -12.34 -5.61
CA GLN A 92 2.06 -13.28 -6.73
C GLN A 92 2.94 -12.88 -7.93
N ARG A 93 3.52 -11.67 -7.93
CA ARG A 93 4.38 -11.22 -9.03
C ARG A 93 5.69 -12.02 -9.07
N HIS A 94 6.19 -12.27 -10.27
CA HIS A 94 7.35 -13.14 -10.52
C HIS A 94 8.68 -12.61 -9.94
N ASN A 95 8.81 -11.30 -9.77
CA ASN A 95 9.98 -10.63 -9.22
C ASN A 95 9.95 -10.51 -7.69
N VAL A 96 8.87 -10.97 -7.04
CA VAL A 96 8.74 -10.90 -5.59
C VAL A 96 9.39 -12.11 -4.93
N PRO A 97 10.29 -11.91 -3.94
CA PRO A 97 10.88 -13.01 -3.21
C PRO A 97 9.83 -13.84 -2.48
N VAL A 98 9.92 -15.17 -2.60
CA VAL A 98 9.00 -16.10 -1.92
C VAL A 98 9.03 -15.96 -0.40
N ASP A 99 10.14 -15.47 0.18
CA ASP A 99 10.25 -15.25 1.61
C ASP A 99 9.28 -14.19 2.14
N LEU A 100 8.86 -13.23 1.31
CA LEU A 100 7.82 -12.28 1.69
C LEU A 100 6.45 -12.96 1.86
N VAL A 101 6.16 -13.99 1.07
CA VAL A 101 4.93 -14.79 1.23
C VAL A 101 4.89 -15.43 2.62
N TYR A 102 6.00 -16.06 3.04
CA TYR A 102 6.07 -16.68 4.37
C TYR A 102 6.05 -15.64 5.49
N LYS A 103 6.72 -14.50 5.31
CA LYS A 103 6.77 -13.41 6.29
C LYS A 103 5.39 -12.85 6.59
N PHE A 104 4.59 -12.58 5.56
CA PHE A 104 3.26 -11.98 5.69
C PHE A 104 2.13 -13.01 5.82
N ALA A 105 2.41 -14.30 5.70
CA ALA A 105 1.41 -15.36 5.83
C ALA A 105 0.56 -15.28 7.11
N PRO A 106 1.13 -15.03 8.32
CA PRO A 106 0.32 -14.93 9.55
C PRO A 106 -0.65 -13.76 9.53
N ASP A 107 -0.26 -12.62 8.98
CA ASP A 107 -1.11 -11.43 8.96
C ASP A 107 -2.19 -11.56 7.89
N LEU A 108 -1.85 -12.12 6.73
CA LEU A 108 -2.78 -12.34 5.62
C LEU A 108 -3.86 -13.38 5.96
N ILE A 109 -3.51 -14.50 6.59
CA ILE A 109 -4.50 -15.52 6.97
C ILE A 109 -5.45 -15.01 8.05
N MET A 110 -4.96 -14.15 8.96
CA MET A 110 -5.79 -13.51 9.98
C MET A 110 -6.72 -12.45 9.39
N LEU A 111 -6.28 -11.77 8.32
CA LEU A 111 -7.06 -10.75 7.62
C LEU A 111 -8.14 -11.37 6.71
N ASP A 112 -7.75 -12.35 5.88
CA ASP A 112 -8.66 -13.10 5.00
C ASP A 112 -8.09 -14.51 4.75
N ALA A 113 -8.57 -15.47 5.53
CA ALA A 113 -8.08 -16.85 5.43
C ALA A 113 -8.41 -17.51 4.09
N TYR A 114 -9.60 -17.22 3.54
CA TYR A 114 -10.05 -17.85 2.31
C TYR A 114 -9.20 -17.42 1.12
N GLU A 115 -9.09 -16.10 0.91
CA GLU A 115 -8.34 -15.54 -0.22
C GLU A 115 -6.85 -15.89 -0.12
N THR A 116 -6.31 -15.89 1.10
CA THR A 116 -4.90 -16.23 1.36
C THR A 116 -4.59 -17.68 1.01
N VAL A 117 -5.41 -18.63 1.44
CA VAL A 117 -5.21 -20.06 1.16
C VAL A 117 -5.40 -20.36 -0.34
N GLU A 118 -6.43 -19.78 -0.96
CA GLU A 118 -6.63 -19.87 -2.42
C GLU A 118 -5.38 -19.38 -3.17
N SER A 119 -4.85 -18.21 -2.78
CA SER A 119 -3.61 -17.67 -3.36
C SER A 119 -2.41 -18.61 -3.21
N TRP A 120 -2.24 -19.26 -2.04
CA TRP A 120 -1.17 -20.24 -1.85
C TRP A 120 -1.35 -21.49 -2.72
N MET A 121 -2.59 -21.94 -2.93
CA MET A 121 -2.90 -23.08 -3.78
C MET A 121 -2.69 -22.76 -5.27
N MET A 122 -2.96 -21.53 -5.69
CA MET A 122 -2.75 -21.06 -7.06
C MET A 122 -1.30 -20.62 -7.35
N ALA A 123 -0.48 -20.46 -6.31
CA ALA A 123 0.89 -19.99 -6.45
C ALA A 123 1.67 -20.87 -7.45
N ARG A 124 2.19 -20.23 -8.50
CA ARG A 124 2.99 -20.87 -9.56
C ARG A 124 4.27 -21.50 -9.00
N ASN A 125 4.80 -20.92 -7.93
CA ASN A 125 5.96 -21.41 -7.20
C ASN A 125 5.50 -22.43 -6.16
N LYS A 126 6.18 -23.58 -6.11
CA LYS A 126 5.92 -24.61 -5.10
C LYS A 126 6.30 -24.06 -3.72
N LEU A 127 5.34 -23.43 -3.04
CA LEU A 127 5.49 -23.02 -1.65
C LEU A 127 5.79 -24.25 -0.79
N ASN A 128 6.65 -24.08 0.20
CA ASN A 128 6.92 -25.13 1.16
C ASN A 128 5.80 -25.13 2.22
N PRO A 129 4.92 -26.13 2.26
CA PRO A 129 3.80 -26.15 3.20
C PRO A 129 4.29 -26.13 4.65
N GLY A 130 5.47 -26.70 4.94
CA GLY A 130 6.06 -26.69 6.28
C GLY A 130 6.37 -25.29 6.81
N LYS A 131 6.67 -24.33 5.91
CA LYS A 131 6.88 -22.91 6.28
C LYS A 131 5.57 -22.15 6.52
N LEU A 132 4.43 -22.70 6.09
CA LEU A 132 3.10 -22.10 6.29
C LEU A 132 2.39 -22.61 7.54
N ILE A 133 2.81 -23.77 8.08
CA ILE A 133 2.27 -24.35 9.32
C ILE A 133 2.23 -23.34 10.48
N PRO A 134 3.28 -22.55 10.76
CA PRO A 134 3.24 -21.59 11.87
C PRO A 134 2.13 -20.55 11.73
N ALA A 135 1.88 -20.06 10.50
CA ALA A 135 0.80 -19.11 10.23
C ALA A 135 -0.58 -19.74 10.48
N MET A 136 -0.79 -20.98 9.99
CA MET A 136 -2.05 -21.70 10.21
C MET A 136 -2.29 -22.06 11.68
N MET A 137 -1.24 -22.47 12.41
CA MET A 137 -1.37 -22.77 13.85
C MET A 137 -1.79 -21.54 14.65
N ARG A 138 -1.25 -20.36 14.31
CA ARG A 138 -1.64 -19.10 14.94
C ARG A 138 -3.11 -18.79 14.69
N TYR A 139 -3.56 -18.89 13.45
CA TYR A 139 -4.96 -18.72 13.07
C TYR A 139 -5.89 -19.61 13.92
N VAL A 140 -5.65 -20.94 13.92
CA VAL A 140 -6.49 -21.90 14.68
C VAL A 140 -6.52 -21.65 16.20
N SER A 141 -5.47 -21.03 16.76
CA SER A 141 -5.37 -20.80 18.21
C SER A 141 -6.12 -19.55 18.68
N GLU A 142 -6.49 -18.65 17.77
CA GLU A 142 -7.23 -17.43 18.10
C GLU A 142 -8.75 -17.72 18.03
N PRO A 143 -9.54 -17.27 19.02
CA PRO A 143 -10.99 -17.46 19.00
C PRO A 143 -11.60 -16.58 17.90
N HIS A 144 -11.96 -17.20 16.78
CA HIS A 144 -12.62 -16.51 15.67
C HIS A 144 -14.13 -16.49 15.93
N ALA A 145 -14.70 -15.29 16.00
CA ALA A 145 -16.13 -15.03 16.22
C ALA A 145 -16.83 -14.64 14.92
#